data_AF-A0A6B3NEW2-F1
#
_entry.id   AF-A0A6B3NEW2-F1
#
_cell.length_a   1.000
_cell.length_b   1.000
_cell.length_c   1.000
_cell.angle_alpha   90.00
_cell.angle_beta   90.00
_cell.angle_gamma   90.00
#
_symmetry.space_group_name_H-M   'P 1'
#
loop_
_entity.id
_entity.type
_entity.pdbx_description
1 polymer ?
#
loop_
_entity_poly.entity_id
_entity_poly.type
_entity_poly.pdbx_seq_one_letter_code
_entity_poly.pdbx_strand_id
1 'polypeptide(L)'
;MREQNPQQYPHPLEQVAKANERALSTLSRAISLSQGQFAIILVRCNYESCKEQMRQQLQELTKMSLSELVLQESTLPLYSSILKARKGKQTSALIVFGLDSVAALDQLLISTNQVRDE
;
A
#
# COMPACT_ATOMS: atom_id res chain seq x y z
N MET A 1 26.22 11.11 46.04
CA MET A 1 25.49 9.88 45.67
C MET A 1 25.01 10.06 44.25
N ARG A 2 25.40 9.18 43.33
CA ARG A 2 25.03 9.24 41.90
C ARG A 2 23.71 8.50 41.73
N GLU A 3 22.62 9.24 41.54
CA GLU A 3 21.37 8.65 41.07
C GLU A 3 21.54 8.34 39.58
N GLN A 4 21.62 7.05 39.28
CA GLN A 4 21.62 6.54 37.92
C GLN A 4 20.22 6.77 37.34
N ASN A 5 20.10 7.68 36.37
CA ASN A 5 18.92 7.83 35.54
C ASN A 5 18.89 6.64 34.55
N PRO A 6 17.96 5.67 34.65
CA PRO A 6 17.88 4.62 33.66
C PRO A 6 17.35 5.24 32.37
N GLN A 7 18.23 5.41 31.38
CA GLN A 7 17.80 5.77 30.03
C GLN A 7 16.82 4.69 29.55
N GLN A 8 15.53 5.00 29.59
CA GLN A 8 14.47 4.16 29.07
C GLN A 8 14.54 4.24 27.54
N TYR A 9 15.41 3.41 26.96
CA TYR A 9 15.46 3.24 25.51
C TYR A 9 14.12 2.68 25.05
N PRO A 10 13.46 3.31 24.06
CA PRO A 10 12.19 2.83 23.57
C PRO A 10 12.36 1.39 23.09
N HIS A 11 11.49 0.51 23.57
CA HIS A 11 11.56 -0.92 23.26
C HIS A 11 11.49 -1.09 21.74
N PRO A 12 12.26 -2.00 21.11
CA PRO A 12 12.30 -2.12 19.65
C PRO A 12 10.92 -2.23 18.98
N LEU A 13 9.96 -2.88 19.64
CA LEU A 13 8.58 -3.00 19.18
C LEU A 13 7.83 -1.66 19.16
N GLU A 14 8.08 -0.79 20.15
CA GLU A 14 7.49 0.55 20.22
C GLU A 14 8.03 1.45 19.09
N GLN A 15 9.32 1.29 18.74
CA GLN A 15 9.92 2.01 17.62
C GLN A 15 9.32 1.57 16.28
N VAL A 16 9.10 0.26 16.10
CA VAL A 16 8.43 -0.29 14.91
C VAL A 16 7.00 0.22 14.82
N ALA A 17 6.23 0.21 15.91
CA ALA A 17 4.87 0.74 15.93
C ALA A 17 4.82 2.22 15.53
N LYS A 18 5.69 3.06 16.11
CA LYS A 18 5.82 4.48 15.76
C LYS A 18 6.24 4.69 14.30
N ALA A 19 7.10 3.84 13.76
CA ALA A 19 7.50 3.90 12.35
C ALA A 19 6.32 3.57 11.42
N ASN A 20 5.52 2.55 11.76
CA ASN A 20 4.34 2.17 11.00
C ASN A 20 3.28 3.28 11.00
N GLU A 21 3.01 3.89 12.16
CA GLU A 21 2.09 5.03 12.27
C GLU A 21 2.52 6.22 11.40
N ARG A 22 3.82 6.56 11.42
CA ARG A 22 4.38 7.63 10.58
C ARG A 22 4.27 7.30 9.09
N ALA A 23 4.57 6.06 8.72
CA ALA A 23 4.46 5.61 7.33
C ALA A 23 3.00 5.68 6.85
N LEU A 24 2.05 5.25 7.67
CA LEU A 24 0.63 5.29 7.36
C LEU A 24 0.10 6.72 7.24
N SER A 25 0.48 7.62 8.16
CA SER A 25 0.15 9.04 8.08
C SER A 25 0.71 9.68 6.81
N THR A 26 1.94 9.34 6.45
CA THR A 26 2.59 9.81 5.21
C THR A 26 1.84 9.32 3.98
N LEU A 27 1.45 8.04 3.95
CA LEU A 27 0.67 7.45 2.86
C LEU A 27 -0.70 8.13 2.71
N SER A 28 -1.44 8.29 3.81
CA SER A 28 -2.73 8.99 3.81
C SER A 28 -2.59 10.41 3.24
N ARG A 29 -1.59 11.17 3.69
CA ARG A 29 -1.32 12.51 3.17
C ARG A 29 -0.97 12.50 1.69
N ALA A 30 -0.12 11.58 1.24
CA ALA A 30 0.25 11.47 -0.18
C ALA A 30 -0.98 11.19 -1.06
N ILE A 31 -1.87 10.30 -0.62
CA ILE A 31 -3.14 10.02 -1.30
C ILE A 31 -4.01 11.28 -1.36
N SER A 32 -4.19 11.98 -0.22
CA SER A 32 -5.01 13.20 -0.17
C SER A 32 -4.45 14.32 -1.06
N LEU A 33 -3.13 14.52 -1.09
CA LEU A 33 -2.49 15.54 -1.92
C LEU A 33 -2.52 15.20 -3.41
N SER A 34 -2.64 13.92 -3.76
CA SER A 34 -2.71 13.46 -5.14
C SER A 34 -4.14 13.45 -5.71
N GLN A 35 -5.15 13.78 -4.90
CA GLN A 35 -6.54 13.84 -5.35
C GLN A 35 -6.70 14.75 -6.58
N GLY A 36 -7.39 14.25 -7.60
CA GLY A 36 -7.58 14.96 -8.87
C GLY A 36 -6.36 14.93 -9.81
N GLN A 37 -5.25 14.30 -9.39
CA GLN A 37 -4.06 14.07 -10.21
C GLN A 37 -3.77 12.56 -10.29
N PHE A 38 -3.03 12.15 -11.32
CA PHE A 38 -2.56 10.77 -11.39
C PHE A 38 -1.28 10.61 -10.56
N ALA A 39 -1.28 9.62 -9.66
CA ALA A 39 -0.10 9.26 -8.86
C ALA A 39 -0.02 7.73 -8.70
N ILE A 40 1.20 7.22 -8.68
CA ILE A 40 1.51 5.82 -8.34
C ILE A 40 2.30 5.83 -7.04
N ILE A 41 1.81 5.11 -6.03
CA ILE A 41 2.44 5.01 -4.72
C ILE A 41 2.75 3.53 -4.45
N LEU A 42 4.02 3.23 -4.24
CA LEU A 42 4.46 1.88 -3.86
C LEU A 42 4.56 1.79 -2.34
N VAL A 43 3.88 0.81 -1.75
CA VAL A 43 3.87 0.58 -0.31
C VAL A 43 4.42 -0.81 -0.03
N ARG A 44 5.32 -0.91 0.95
CA ARG A 44 5.84 -2.19 1.44
C ARG A 44 5.35 -2.40 2.87
N CYS A 45 4.73 -3.55 3.14
CA CYS A 45 4.36 -3.97 4.49
C CYS A 45 5.03 -5.31 4.77
N ASN A 46 5.85 -5.37 5.83
CA ASN A 46 6.69 -6.55 6.11
C ASN A 46 5.92 -7.68 6.81
N TYR A 47 4.73 -7.41 7.36
CA TYR A 47 3.97 -8.37 8.16
C TYR A 47 2.50 -8.41 7.71
N GLU A 48 2.02 -9.61 7.38
CA GLU A 48 0.65 -9.81 6.91
C GLU A 48 -0.40 -9.34 7.93
N SER A 49 -0.17 -9.64 9.22
CA SER A 49 -1.05 -9.23 10.31
C SER A 49 -1.21 -7.70 10.42
N CYS A 50 -0.17 -6.95 10.05
CA CYS A 50 -0.18 -5.50 10.06
C CYS A 50 -0.89 -4.92 8.82
N LYS A 51 -0.84 -5.62 7.68
CA LYS A 51 -1.43 -5.18 6.41
C LYS A 51 -2.92 -4.91 6.54
N GLU A 52 -3.67 -5.82 7.17
CA GLU A 52 -5.11 -5.67 7.36
C GLU A 52 -5.45 -4.50 8.30
N GLN A 53 -4.70 -4.34 9.40
CA GLN A 53 -4.88 -3.22 10.32
C GLN A 53 -4.59 -1.87 9.64
N MET A 54 -3.49 -1.79 8.88
CA MET A 54 -3.11 -0.59 8.13
C MET A 54 -4.14 -0.27 7.05
N ARG A 55 -4.74 -1.28 6.41
CA ARG A 55 -5.81 -1.11 5.42
C ARG A 55 -7.04 -0.43 6.03
N GLN A 56 -7.50 -0.93 7.17
CA GLN A 56 -8.66 -0.37 7.87
C GLN A 56 -8.38 1.07 8.31
N GLN A 57 -7.23 1.32 8.93
CA GLN A 57 -6.85 2.67 9.35
C GLN A 57 -6.68 3.63 8.15
N LEU A 58 -6.20 3.15 7.00
CA LEU A 58 -6.08 3.97 5.79
C LEU A 58 -7.45 4.43 5.28
N GLN A 59 -8.46 3.55 5.30
CA GLN A 59 -9.83 3.90 4.93
C GLN A 59 -10.39 4.98 5.88
N GLU A 60 -10.17 4.82 7.19
CA GLU A 60 -10.60 5.81 8.21
C GLU A 60 -9.93 7.17 8.05
N LEU A 61 -8.62 7.19 7.77
CA LEU A 61 -7.83 8.41 7.64
C LEU A 61 -8.13 9.18 6.34
N THR A 62 -8.35 8.47 5.23
CA THR A 62 -8.53 9.09 3.92
C THR A 62 -9.97 9.48 3.60
N LYS A 63 -10.96 8.83 4.26
CA LYS A 63 -12.41 9.09 4.08
C LYS A 63 -12.88 9.07 2.62
N MET A 64 -12.22 8.29 1.76
CA MET A 64 -12.48 8.24 0.32
C MET A 64 -12.79 6.82 -0.15
N SER A 65 -13.39 6.69 -1.33
CA SER A 65 -13.67 5.38 -1.94
C SER A 65 -12.38 4.74 -2.45
N LEU A 66 -11.82 3.84 -1.64
CA LEU A 66 -10.69 2.98 -2.01
C LEU A 66 -11.24 1.66 -2.57
N SER A 67 -10.86 1.30 -3.79
CA SER A 67 -11.07 -0.06 -4.30
C SER A 67 -9.83 -0.90 -4.12
N GLU A 68 -10.04 -2.21 -3.99
CA GLU A 68 -8.98 -3.18 -3.78
C GLU A 68 -8.98 -4.21 -4.91
N LEU A 69 -7.80 -4.57 -5.37
CA LEU A 69 -7.52 -5.67 -6.29
C LEU A 69 -6.47 -6.55 -5.64
N VAL A 70 -6.77 -7.83 -5.42
CA VAL A 70 -5.78 -8.81 -4.94
C VAL A 70 -5.31 -9.64 -6.12
N LEU A 71 -4.02 -9.55 -6.45
CA LEU A 71 -3.41 -10.37 -7.49
C LEU A 71 -3.27 -11.80 -6.98
N GLN A 72 -3.64 -12.75 -7.83
CA GLN A 72 -3.35 -14.18 -7.67
C GLN A 72 -1.97 -14.50 -8.25
N GLU A 73 -1.35 -15.59 -7.81
CA GLU A 73 -0.01 -16.02 -8.26
C GLU A 73 0.09 -16.18 -9.79
N SER A 74 -1.00 -16.58 -10.44
CA SER A 74 -1.13 -16.79 -11.90
C SER A 74 -1.64 -15.57 -12.66
N THR A 75 -1.70 -14.38 -12.04
CA THR A 75 -2.30 -13.19 -12.67
C THR A 75 -1.44 -12.69 -13.83
N LEU A 76 -1.94 -12.85 -15.06
CA LEU A 76 -1.44 -12.16 -16.24
C LEU A 76 -2.62 -11.77 -17.15
N PRO A 77 -2.67 -10.54 -17.73
CA PRO A 77 -1.83 -9.36 -17.51
C PRO A 77 -2.44 -8.32 -16.53
N LEU A 78 -1.58 -7.60 -15.78
CA LEU A 78 -1.97 -6.62 -14.74
C LEU A 78 -2.89 -5.50 -15.27
N TYR A 79 -2.59 -4.95 -16.45
CA TYR A 79 -3.41 -3.90 -17.06
C TYR A 79 -4.88 -4.32 -17.20
N SER A 80 -5.12 -5.52 -17.75
CA SER A 80 -6.48 -6.04 -17.92
C SER A 80 -7.19 -6.31 -16.59
N SER A 81 -6.44 -6.74 -15.57
CA SER A 81 -6.95 -6.95 -14.21
C SER A 81 -7.37 -5.63 -13.56
N ILE A 82 -6.56 -4.58 -13.71
CA ILE A 82 -6.88 -3.22 -13.25
C ILE A 82 -8.11 -2.68 -14.00
N LEU A 83 -8.15 -2.84 -15.33
CA LEU A 83 -9.26 -2.37 -16.15
C LEU A 83 -10.59 -3.03 -15.75
N LYS A 84 -10.57 -4.35 -15.52
CA LYS A 84 -11.73 -5.11 -15.02
C LYS A 84 -12.13 -4.66 -13.61
N ALA A 85 -11.19 -4.44 -12.71
CA ALA A 85 -11.46 -4.00 -11.34
C ALA A 85 -12.08 -2.59 -11.29
N ARG A 86 -11.73 -1.72 -12.24
CA ARG A 86 -12.31 -0.37 -12.37
C ARG A 86 -13.67 -0.34 -13.08
N LYS A 87 -13.99 -1.35 -13.90
CA LYS A 87 -15.20 -1.34 -14.74
C LYS A 87 -16.46 -1.24 -13.86
N GLY A 88 -17.15 -0.11 -13.96
CA GLY A 88 -18.39 0.16 -13.22
C GLY A 88 -18.22 0.70 -11.80
N LYS A 89 -16.99 0.99 -11.34
CA LYS A 89 -16.72 1.57 -10.01
C LYS A 89 -16.16 2.99 -10.14
N GLN A 90 -16.84 3.95 -9.50
CA GLN A 90 -16.32 5.31 -9.33
C GLN A 90 -15.50 5.35 -8.04
N THR A 91 -14.22 4.97 -8.13
CA THR A 91 -13.29 4.97 -6.98
C THR A 91 -12.22 6.01 -7.16
N SER A 92 -11.94 6.76 -6.11
CA SER A 92 -10.91 7.80 -6.13
C SER A 92 -9.49 7.22 -6.13
N ALA A 93 -9.29 6.01 -5.60
CA ALA A 93 -8.02 5.29 -5.70
C ALA A 93 -8.23 3.77 -5.78
N LEU A 94 -7.26 3.08 -6.40
CA LEU A 94 -7.19 1.63 -6.48
C LEU A 94 -5.92 1.15 -5.76
N ILE A 95 -6.08 0.24 -4.80
CA ILE A 95 -5.00 -0.45 -4.11
C ILE A 95 -4.85 -1.83 -4.74
N VAL A 96 -3.62 -2.20 -5.09
CA VAL A 96 -3.30 -3.51 -5.65
C VAL A 96 -2.42 -4.27 -4.65
N PHE A 97 -2.93 -5.40 -4.15
CA PHE A 97 -2.25 -6.30 -3.24
C PHE A 97 -1.71 -7.53 -3.97
N GLY A 98 -0.76 -8.24 -3.36
CA GLY A 98 -0.26 -9.53 -3.85
C GLY A 98 0.79 -9.41 -4.96
N LEU A 99 1.36 -8.23 -5.18
CA LEU A 99 2.49 -8.03 -6.10
C LEU A 99 3.69 -8.92 -5.74
N ASP A 100 3.93 -9.12 -4.45
CA ASP A 100 4.99 -9.96 -3.90
C ASP A 100 4.74 -11.47 -4.06
N SER A 101 3.50 -11.87 -4.35
CA SER A 101 3.10 -13.26 -4.52
C SER A 101 3.00 -13.70 -5.99
N VAL A 102 3.23 -12.79 -6.95
CA VAL A 102 3.17 -13.12 -8.38
C VAL A 102 4.39 -13.96 -8.77
N ALA A 103 4.16 -15.15 -9.32
CA ALA A 103 5.23 -16.09 -9.66
C ALA A 103 6.22 -15.54 -10.71
N ALA A 104 5.72 -14.73 -11.65
CA ALA A 104 6.52 -14.12 -12.72
C ALA A 104 6.39 -12.58 -12.70
N LEU A 105 6.73 -11.96 -11.55
CA LEU A 105 6.60 -10.51 -11.35
C LEU A 105 7.30 -9.69 -12.45
N ASP A 106 8.52 -10.06 -12.83
CA ASP A 106 9.26 -9.36 -13.91
C ASP A 106 8.50 -9.39 -15.24
N GLN A 107 7.92 -10.54 -15.59
CA GLN A 107 7.15 -10.70 -16.83
C GLN A 107 5.83 -9.91 -16.76
N LEU A 108 5.20 -9.86 -15.60
CA LEU A 108 4.02 -9.03 -15.35
C LEU A 108 4.35 -7.54 -15.54
N LEU A 109 5.49 -7.06 -15.03
CA LEU A 109 5.92 -5.67 -15.20
C LEU A 109 6.28 -5.35 -16.66
N ILE A 110 7.01 -6.25 -17.34
CA ILE A 110 7.37 -6.10 -18.76
C ILE A 110 6.12 -6.01 -19.63
N SER A 111 5.19 -6.95 -19.47
CA SER A 111 3.93 -6.97 -20.24
C SER A 111 3.07 -5.73 -19.95
N THR A 112 3.06 -5.24 -18.71
CA THR A 112 2.37 -3.98 -18.36
C THR A 112 3.00 -2.78 -19.05
N ASN A 113 4.33 -2.76 -19.18
CA ASN A 113 5.03 -1.66 -19.85
C ASN A 113 4.86 -1.70 -21.38
N GLN A 114 4.61 -2.87 -21.98
CA GLN A 114 4.36 -3.01 -23.42
C GLN A 114 3.03 -2.40 -23.87
N VAL A 115 2.03 -2.37 -22.99
CA VAL A 115 0.69 -1.81 -23.27
C VAL A 115 0.52 -0.37 -22.78
N ARG A 116 1.64 0.35 -22.53
CA ARG A 116 1.62 1.70 -21.94
C ARG A 116 0.97 2.75 -22.85
N ASP A 117 1.03 2.55 -24.16
CA ASP A 117 0.56 3.50 -25.17
C ASP A 117 -0.79 3.09 -25.81
N GLU A 118 -1.48 2.09 -25.24
CA GLU A 118 -2.83 1.64 -25.65
C GLU A 118 -3.95 2.39 -24.90
#